data_AF-A0A1H3PKM8-F1
#
_entry.id   AF-A0A1H3PKM8-F1
#
_cell.length_a   1.000
_cell.length_b   1.000
_cell.length_c   1.000
_cell.angle_alpha   90.00
_cell.angle_beta   90.00
_cell.angle_gamma   90.00
#
_symmetry.space_group_name_H-M   'P 1'
#
loop_
_entity.id
_entity.type
_entity.pdbx_description
1 polymer ?
#
loop_
_entity_poly.entity_id
_entity_poly.type
_entity_poly.pdbx_seq_one_letter_code
_entity_poly.pdbx_strand_id
1 'polypeptide(L)'
;MFIATLECGVVLAYEARNFLPASGERVPCRLHGYCAVDEVGSCPAVVTGRALPRAPRRTQRELVEWLRERPVTTVHALRRERFTLRMLTAAAREGLVTVDLEAGRVSMH
;
A
#
# COMPACT_ATOMS: atom_id res chain seq x y z
N MET A 1 1.87 2.42 24.84
CA MET A 1 2.65 3.39 24.05
C MET A 1 1.70 4.48 23.60
N PHE A 2 2.03 5.73 23.83
CA PHE A 2 1.21 6.90 23.50
C PHE A 2 1.80 7.61 22.30
N ILE A 3 0.97 8.28 21.50
CA ILE A 3 1.42 8.99 20.31
C ILE A 3 0.85 10.42 20.29
N ALA A 4 1.65 11.37 19.82
CA ALA A 4 1.21 12.71 19.48
C ALA A 4 1.50 12.95 17.99
N THR A 5 0.47 13.35 17.25
CA THR A 5 0.59 13.76 15.85
C THR A 5 0.72 15.28 15.83
N LEU A 6 1.73 15.78 15.13
CA LEU A 6 1.95 17.21 14.94
C LEU A 6 1.19 17.70 13.71
N GLU A 7 0.91 19.01 13.62
CA GLU A 7 0.25 19.61 12.44
C GLU A 7 1.00 19.32 11.13
N CYS A 8 2.32 19.10 11.21
CA CYS A 8 3.13 18.73 10.05
C CYS A 8 3.04 17.26 9.64
N GLY A 9 2.22 16.46 10.31
CA GLY A 9 2.05 15.02 10.07
C GLY A 9 3.14 14.13 10.67
N VAL A 10 4.09 14.69 11.43
CA VAL A 10 5.09 13.91 12.18
C VAL A 10 4.43 13.27 13.40
N VAL A 11 4.69 11.98 13.63
CA VAL A 11 4.19 11.25 14.80
C VAL A 11 5.33 11.05 15.81
N LEU A 12 5.15 11.56 17.02
CA LEU A 12 6.02 11.34 18.15
C LEU A 12 5.44 10.26 19.04
N ALA A 13 6.29 9.36 19.53
CA ALA A 13 5.87 8.29 20.43
C ALA A 13 6.45 8.48 21.83
N TYR A 14 5.60 8.21 22.82
CA TYR A 14 5.88 8.36 24.24
C TYR A 14 5.61 7.06 24.97
N GLU A 15 6.47 6.74 25.94
CA GLU A 15 6.36 5.50 26.70
C GLU A 15 5.25 5.57 27.76
N ALA A 16 5.04 6.75 28.35
CA ALA A 16 4.03 6.98 29.37
C ALA A 16 3.12 8.17 29.03
N ARG A 17 1.88 8.10 29.50
CA ARG A 17 0.85 9.14 29.28
C ARG A 17 1.25 10.49 29.86
N ASN A 18 2.03 10.49 30.94
CA ASN A 18 2.48 11.71 31.61
C ASN A 18 3.49 12.51 30.78
N PHE A 19 4.12 11.89 29.77
CA PHE A 19 4.99 12.57 28.82
C PHE A 19 4.26 13.00 27.55
N LEU A 20 2.96 12.68 27.43
CA LEU A 20 2.18 13.04 26.25
C LEU A 20 1.77 14.52 26.35
N PRO A 21 2.27 15.38 25.45
CA PRO A 21 1.86 16.79 25.40
C PRO A 21 0.36 16.91 25.10
N ALA A 22 -0.26 18.03 25.45
CA ALA A 22 -1.65 18.31 25.12
C ALA A 22 -1.81 18.76 23.66
N SER A 23 -2.99 18.56 23.05
CA SER A 23 -3.33 19.18 21.76
C SER A 23 -3.19 20.71 21.86
N GLY A 24 -2.54 21.31 20.86
CA GLY A 24 -2.15 22.71 20.82
C GLY A 24 -0.79 23.04 21.44
N GLU A 25 -0.17 22.11 22.19
CA GLU A 25 1.14 22.33 22.80
C GLU A 25 2.26 22.25 21.74
N ARG A 26 3.26 23.12 21.83
CA ARG A 26 4.37 23.15 20.86
C ARG A 26 5.50 22.24 21.32
N VAL A 27 5.81 21.24 20.52
CA VAL A 27 6.85 20.26 20.80
C VAL A 27 7.94 20.23 19.74
N PRO A 28 9.15 19.77 20.08
CA PRO A 28 10.25 19.71 19.13
C PRO A 28 9.93 18.86 17.90
N CYS A 29 10.12 19.44 16.72
CA CYS A 29 9.91 18.79 15.43
C CYS A 29 11.19 18.92 14.59
N ARG A 30 11.62 17.82 13.96
CA ARG A 30 12.82 17.83 13.10
C ARG A 30 12.70 18.67 11.84
N LEU A 31 11.47 18.98 11.41
CA LEU A 31 11.20 19.76 10.19
C LEU A 31 11.07 21.26 10.45
N HIS A 32 10.47 21.65 11.58
CA HIS A 32 10.08 23.05 11.85
C HIS A 32 10.70 23.63 13.14
N GLY A 33 11.56 22.88 13.82
CA GLY A 33 12.07 23.22 15.16
C GLY A 33 11.02 22.94 16.23
N TYR A 34 9.88 23.64 16.21
CA TYR A 34 8.75 23.44 17.10
C TYR A 34 7.42 23.44 16.34
N CYS A 35 6.66 22.36 16.47
CA CYS A 35 5.36 22.19 15.82
C CYS A 35 4.29 21.93 16.88
N ALA A 36 3.08 22.46 16.65
CA ALA A 36 1.95 22.22 17.53
C ALA A 36 1.47 20.78 17.40
N VAL A 37 1.03 20.21 18.52
CA VAL A 37 0.36 18.92 18.56
C VAL A 37 -1.07 19.10 18.06
N ASP A 38 -1.42 18.37 17.02
CA ASP A 38 -2.77 18.35 16.45
C ASP A 38 -3.64 17.38 17.26
N GLU A 39 -3.24 16.10 17.28
CA GLU A 39 -3.98 15.03 17.93
C GLU A 39 -3.10 14.20 18.87
N VAL A 40 -3.69 13.72 19.96
CA VAL A 40 -3.06 12.85 20.95
C VAL A 40 -3.82 11.53 21.06
N GLY A 41 -3.10 10.41 21.09
CA GLY A 41 -3.68 9.08 21.08
C GLY A 41 -2.97 8.11 22.02
N SER A 42 -3.72 7.14 22.53
CA SER A 42 -3.15 5.96 23.19
C SER A 42 -3.17 4.81 22.18
N CYS A 43 -2.01 4.23 21.86
CA CYS A 43 -1.97 2.98 21.11
C CYS A 43 -2.18 1.82 22.08
N PRO A 44 -3.31 1.09 22.02
CA PRO A 44 -3.39 -0.21 22.67
C PRO A 44 -2.30 -1.10 22.05
N ALA A 45 -1.56 -1.80 22.90
CA ALA A 45 -0.47 -2.65 22.45
C ALA A 45 -1.01 -3.71 21.47
N VAL A 46 -0.32 -3.81 20.32
CA VAL A 46 -0.42 -4.85 19.30
C VAL A 46 -1.69 -4.81 18.41
N VAL A 47 -1.61 -4.02 17.34
CA VAL A 47 -1.81 -4.60 16.00
C VAL A 47 -0.61 -4.21 15.16
N THR A 48 0.30 -5.16 15.00
CA THR A 48 1.39 -5.11 14.03
C THR A 48 0.86 -4.70 12.66
N GLY A 49 1.27 -3.52 12.20
CA GLY A 49 0.94 -2.98 10.89
C GLY A 49 -0.49 -2.47 10.82
N ARG A 50 -0.66 -1.18 10.50
CA ARG A 50 -1.81 -0.80 9.68
C ARG A 50 -1.75 -1.71 8.46
N ALA A 51 -2.59 -2.73 8.42
CA ALA A 51 -3.01 -3.29 7.15
C ALA A 51 -3.69 -2.14 6.43
N LEU A 52 -2.90 -1.34 5.70
CA LEU A 52 -3.39 -0.61 4.55
C LEU A 52 -4.40 -1.54 3.88
N PRO A 53 -5.65 -1.11 3.63
CA PRO A 53 -6.63 -1.97 3.00
C PRO A 53 -5.91 -2.62 1.83
N ARG A 54 -5.77 -3.95 1.90
CA ARG A 54 -5.04 -4.73 0.89
C ARG A 54 -5.57 -4.19 -0.42
N ALA A 55 -4.70 -3.55 -1.22
CA ALA A 55 -5.11 -2.95 -2.47
C ALA A 55 -6.05 -3.94 -3.15
N PRO A 56 -7.26 -3.52 -3.55
CA PRO A 56 -8.31 -4.44 -3.99
C PRO A 56 -7.67 -5.42 -4.95
N ARG A 57 -7.87 -6.72 -4.69
CA ARG A 57 -7.25 -7.77 -5.51
C ARG A 57 -7.60 -7.45 -6.95
N ARG A 58 -6.59 -7.16 -7.78
CA ARG A 58 -6.87 -6.80 -9.16
C ARG A 58 -7.75 -7.88 -9.77
N THR A 59 -8.84 -7.46 -10.39
CA THR A 59 -9.81 -8.40 -10.94
C THR A 59 -9.35 -8.87 -12.31
N GLN A 60 -9.87 -10.01 -12.75
CA GLN A 60 -9.60 -10.51 -14.09
C GLN A 60 -10.06 -9.53 -15.19
N ARG A 61 -11.09 -8.72 -14.91
CA ARG A 61 -11.53 -7.64 -15.80
C ARG A 61 -10.46 -6.56 -15.98
N GLU A 62 -9.81 -6.16 -14.88
CA GLU A 62 -8.71 -5.19 -14.92
C GLU A 62 -7.48 -5.74 -15.66
N LEU A 63 -7.24 -7.05 -15.63
CA LEU A 63 -6.20 -7.69 -16.44
C LEU A 63 -6.50 -7.53 -17.94
N VAL A 64 -7.74 -7.78 -18.35
CA VAL A 64 -8.16 -7.62 -19.76
C VAL A 64 -8.11 -6.16 -20.19
N GLU A 65 -8.58 -5.22 -19.36
CA GLU A 65 -8.47 -3.78 -19.64
C GLU A 65 -7.01 -3.33 -19.79
N TRP A 66 -6.12 -3.81 -18.91
CA TRP A 66 -4.69 -3.50 -18.99
C TRP A 66 -4.02 -4.09 -20.23
N LEU A 67 -4.41 -5.30 -20.64
CA LEU A 67 -3.91 -5.94 -21.87
C LEU A 67 -4.50 -5.35 -23.15
N ARG A 68 -5.68 -4.70 -23.09
CA ARG A 68 -6.20 -3.93 -24.25
C ARG A 68 -5.30 -2.77 -24.61
N GLU A 69 -4.75 -2.07 -23.62
CA GLU A 69 -3.80 -0.98 -23.85
C GLU A 69 -2.41 -1.49 -24.26
N ARG A 70 -2.08 -2.74 -23.91
CA ARG A 70 -0.77 -3.38 -24.13
C ARG A 70 -0.96 -4.83 -24.59
N PRO A 71 -1.22 -5.05 -25.89
CA PRO A 71 -1.62 -6.37 -26.41
C PRO A 71 -0.53 -7.43 -26.29
N VAL A 72 0.74 -7.03 -26.14
CA VAL A 72 1.89 -7.90 -25.86
C VAL A 72 2.64 -7.35 -24.66
N THR A 73 2.81 -8.18 -23.64
CA THR A 73 3.53 -7.83 -22.41
C THR A 73 4.38 -9.00 -21.92
N THR A 74 5.14 -8.78 -20.85
CA THR A 74 5.88 -9.84 -20.17
C THR A 74 5.27 -10.15 -18.82
N VAL A 75 5.49 -11.36 -18.33
CA VAL A 75 5.10 -11.78 -16.97
C VAL A 75 5.74 -10.86 -15.92
N HIS A 76 6.95 -10.36 -16.16
CA HIS A 76 7.63 -9.43 -15.25
C HIS A 76 6.91 -8.07 -15.16
N ALA A 77 6.48 -7.51 -16.30
CA ALA A 77 5.71 -6.26 -16.33
C ALA A 77 4.36 -6.42 -15.59
N LEU A 78 3.68 -7.55 -15.77
CA LEU A 78 2.44 -7.87 -15.08
C LEU A 78 2.62 -8.01 -13.56
N ARG A 79 3.74 -8.60 -13.10
CA ARG A 79 4.06 -8.70 -11.66
C ARG A 79 4.32 -7.33 -11.02
N ARG A 80 4.97 -6.40 -11.74
CA ARG A 80 5.16 -5.02 -11.27
C ARG A 80 3.81 -4.30 -11.07
N GLU A 81 2.85 -4.62 -11.93
CA GLU A 81 1.47 -4.15 -11.88
C GLU A 81 0.57 -4.94 -10.91
N ARG A 82 1.17 -5.79 -10.06
CA ARG A 82 0.48 -6.61 -9.04
C ARG A 82 -0.51 -7.64 -9.60
N PHE A 83 -0.43 -7.96 -10.90
CA PHE A 83 -1.11 -9.13 -11.43
C PHE A 83 -0.39 -10.41 -11.00
N THR A 84 -1.16 -11.38 -10.50
CA THR A 84 -0.60 -12.62 -9.94
C THR A 84 -0.52 -13.71 -11.00
N LEU A 85 0.46 -14.61 -10.90
CA LEU A 85 0.59 -15.77 -11.80
C LEU A 85 -0.66 -16.64 -11.82
N ARG A 86 -1.35 -16.79 -10.67
CA ARG A 86 -2.60 -17.55 -10.55
C ARG A 86 -3.74 -16.93 -11.39
N MET A 87 -3.76 -15.61 -11.49
CA MET A 87 -4.74 -14.89 -12.31
C MET A 87 -4.44 -15.03 -13.80
N LEU A 88 -3.16 -14.94 -14.18
CA LEU A 88 -2.72 -15.17 -15.57
C LEU A 88 -3.03 -16.59 -16.03
N THR A 89 -2.84 -17.59 -15.17
CA THR A 89 -3.18 -18.99 -15.47
C THR A 89 -4.70 -19.22 -15.54
N ALA A 90 -5.50 -18.56 -14.68
CA ALA A 90 -6.95 -18.61 -14.78
C ALA A 90 -7.45 -17.98 -16.10
N ALA A 91 -6.96 -16.80 -16.45
CA ALA A 91 -7.31 -16.12 -17.70
C ALA A 91 -6.86 -16.90 -18.95
N ALA A 92 -5.71 -17.59 -18.88
CA ALA A 92 -5.24 -18.46 -19.96
C ALA A 92 -6.12 -19.70 -20.12
N ARG A 93 -6.57 -20.31 -19.01
CA ARG A 93 -7.52 -21.43 -19.05
C ARG A 93 -8.87 -21.03 -19.62
N GLU A 94 -9.29 -19.80 -19.41
CA GLU A 94 -10.53 -19.23 -19.95
C GLU A 94 -10.37 -18.71 -21.40
N GLY A 95 -9.18 -18.82 -22.00
CA GLY A 95 -8.92 -18.40 -23.38
C GLY A 95 -8.87 -16.89 -23.59
N LEU A 96 -8.79 -16.09 -22.51
CA LEU A 96 -8.75 -14.62 -22.60
C LEU A 96 -7.35 -14.08 -22.93
N VAL A 97 -6.31 -14.86 -22.62
CA VAL A 97 -4.91 -14.49 -22.82
C VAL A 97 -4.09 -15.71 -23.22
N THR A 98 -3.07 -15.52 -24.04
CA THR A 98 -2.06 -16.53 -24.34
C THR A 98 -0.82 -16.25 -23.48
N VAL A 99 -0.31 -17.27 -22.79
CA VAL A 99 0.90 -17.15 -21.98
C VAL A 99 1.98 -18.04 -22.59
N ASP A 100 3.04 -17.40 -23.06
CA ASP A 100 4.28 -18.08 -23.46
C ASP A 100 5.22 -18.10 -22.25
N LEU A 101 5.32 -19.26 -21.62
CA LEU A 101 6.15 -19.46 -20.43
C LEU A 101 7.64 -19.54 -20.76
N GLU A 102 8.00 -19.96 -21.98
CA GLU A 102 9.40 -20.06 -22.40
C GLU A 102 9.99 -18.67 -22.68
N ALA A 103 9.22 -17.82 -23.37
CA ALA A 103 9.61 -16.43 -23.61
C ALA A 103 9.24 -15.47 -22.46
N GLY A 104 8.48 -15.94 -21.47
CA GLY A 104 7.93 -15.12 -20.38
C GLY A 104 6.99 -14.01 -20.87
N ARG A 105 6.27 -14.25 -21.97
CA ARG A 105 5.37 -13.30 -22.63
C ARG A 105 3.91 -13.62 -22.36
N VAL A 106 3.09 -12.60 -22.34
CA VAL A 106 1.63 -12.69 -22.26
C VAL A 106 1.04 -11.82 -23.35
N SER A 107 0.15 -12.38 -24.15
CA SER A 107 -0.57 -11.65 -25.20
C SER A 107 -2.07 -11.80 -25.02
N MET A 108 -2.83 -10.81 -25.48
CA MET A 108 -4.28 -10.95 -25.58
C MET A 108 -4.64 -11.89 -26.73
N HIS A 109 -5.66 -12.71 -26.54
CA HIS A 109 -6.18 -13.59 -27.58
C HIS A 109 -6.99 -12.81 -28.63
#